data_AF-A0A378N010-F1
#
_entry.id   AF-A0A378N010-F1
#
_cell.length_a   1.000
_cell.length_b   1.000
_cell.length_c   1.000
_cell.angle_alpha   90.00
_cell.angle_beta   90.00
_cell.angle_gamma   90.00
#
_symmetry.space_group_name_H-M   'P 1'
#
loop_
_entity.id
_entity.type
_entity.pdbx_description
1 polymer ?
#
loop_
_entity_poly.entity_id
_entity_poly.type
_entity_poly.pdbx_seq_one_letter_code
_entity_poly.pdbx_strand_id
1 'polypeptide(L)' 'MFRPLFICMQKIFPETLQFSLNKGLQPFYLLTGNDLLLVNETKDAIIHTARLNGFDEKKRS' A
#
# COMPACT_ATOMS: atom_id res chain seq x y z
N MET A 1 25.81 -9.03 5.76
CA MET A 1 25.76 -8.08 4.64
C MET A 1 24.50 -7.24 4.78
N PHE A 2 24.56 -6.13 5.52
CA PHE A 2 23.42 -5.22 5.68
C PHE A 2 23.36 -4.33 4.44
N ARG A 3 22.38 -4.56 3.56
CA ARG A 3 22.08 -3.62 2.47
C ARG A 3 21.33 -2.45 3.11
N PRO A 4 21.85 -1.21 3.07
CA PRO A 4 21.06 -0.07 3.51
C PRO A 4 19.85 0.01 2.59
N LEU A 5 18.67 -0.27 3.13
CA LEU A 5 17.42 -0.10 2.41
C LEU A 5 17.19 1.41 2.36
N PHE A 6 17.71 2.07 1.32
CA PHE A 6 17.24 3.39 0.95
C PHE A 6 15.76 3.23 0.59
N ILE A 7 14.89 3.43 1.56
CA ILE A 7 13.44 3.52 1.35
C ILE A 7 13.24 4.86 0.65
N CYS A 8 13.40 4.88 -0.66
CA CYS A 8 12.99 6.02 -1.47
C CYS A 8 11.46 6.08 -1.42
N MET A 9 10.91 7.03 -0.66
CA MET A 9 9.46 7.25 -0.63
C MET A 9 8.99 7.63 -2.04
N GLN A 10 8.25 6.72 -2.68
CA GLN A 10 7.70 6.95 -3.99
C GLN A 10 6.38 7.70 -3.85
N LYS A 11 6.27 8.86 -4.50
CA LYS A 11 5.00 9.56 -4.62
C LYS A 11 4.13 8.84 -5.65
N ILE A 12 2.98 8.35 -5.21
CA ILE A 12 2.02 7.60 -6.02
C ILE A 12 0.72 8.41 -6.06
N PHE A 13 0.12 8.51 -7.25
CA PHE A 13 -1.17 9.14 -7.45
C PHE A 13 -2.27 8.08 -7.42
N PRO A 14 -3.50 8.42 -7.02
CA PRO A 14 -4.62 7.46 -6.96
C PRO A 14 -4.86 6.73 -8.29
N GLU A 15 -4.68 7.42 -9.42
CA GLU A 15 -4.82 6.85 -10.77
C GLU A 15 -3.80 5.74 -11.06
N THR A 16 -2.59 5.83 -10.50
CA THR A 16 -1.52 4.83 -10.69
C THR A 16 -1.35 3.88 -9.50
N LEU A 17 -2.19 4.03 -8.47
CA LEU A 17 -2.14 3.23 -7.24
C LEU A 17 -2.27 1.74 -7.55
N GLN A 18 -3.30 1.33 -8.29
CA GLN A 18 -3.54 -0.08 -8.57
C GLN A 18 -2.38 -0.73 -9.33
N PHE A 19 -1.78 -0.01 -10.28
CA PHE A 19 -0.62 -0.49 -11.01
C PHE A 19 0.60 -0.64 -10.10
N SER A 20 0.81 0.29 -9.17
CA SER A 20 1.88 0.19 -8.16
C SER A 20 1.65 -0.98 -7.19
N LEU A 21 0.42 -1.14 -6.70
CA LEU A 21 0.02 -2.25 -5.82
C LEU A 21 0.20 -3.62 -6.48
N ASN A 22 -0.14 -3.74 -7.76
CA ASN A 22 0.06 -4.99 -8.51
C ASN A 22 1.54 -5.29 -8.80
N LYS A 23 2.38 -4.26 -8.93
CA LYS A 23 3.83 -4.42 -9.06
C LYS A 23 4.47 -4.93 -7.77
N GLY A 24 3.94 -4.52 -6.63
CA GLY A 24 4.39 -5.00 -5.33
C GLY A 24 3.97 -4.09 -4.19
N LEU A 25 3.43 -4.71 -3.14
CA LEU A 25 3.10 -4.00 -1.91
C LEU A 25 4.35 -3.46 -1.22
N GLN A 26 4.24 -2.23 -0.74
CA GLN A 26 5.24 -1.59 0.09
C GLN A 26 4.90 -1.81 1.57
N PRO A 27 5.90 -1.83 2.47
CA PRO A 27 5.68 -2.06 3.89
C PRO A 27 4.94 -0.89 4.58
N PHE A 28 5.00 0.32 4.00
CA PHE A 28 4.38 1.52 4.57
C PHE A 28 3.77 2.38 3.45
N TYR A 29 2.59 2.93 3.71
CA TYR A 29 1.89 3.87 2.84
C TYR A 29 1.51 5.10 3.64
N LEU A 30 1.89 6.29 3.14
CA LEU A 30 1.43 7.57 3.68
C LEU A 30 0.34 8.12 2.76
N LEU A 31 -0.89 8.13 3.26
CA LEU A 31 -2.04 8.71 2.57
C LEU A 31 -2.13 10.19 2.91
N THR A 32 -2.05 11.04 1.89
CA THR A 32 -2.15 12.50 2.04
C THR A 32 -3.18 13.03 1.03
N GLY A 33 -4.22 13.68 1.54
CA GLY A 33 -5.30 14.24 0.73
C GLY A 33 -6.34 14.92 1.60
N ASN A 34 -6.98 15.95 1.06
CA ASN A 34 -8.07 16.67 1.75
C ASN A 34 -9.44 16.03 1.47
N ASP A 35 -9.54 15.23 0.41
CA ASP A 35 -10.76 14.52 0.04
C ASP A 35 -10.88 13.19 0.82
N LEU A 36 -11.87 13.13 1.72
CA LEU A 36 -12.08 11.97 2.59
C LEU A 36 -12.49 10.72 1.82
N LEU A 37 -13.23 10.85 0.72
CA LEU A 37 -13.71 9.72 -0.07
C LEU A 37 -12.52 9.04 -0.75
N LEU A 38 -11.71 9.83 -1.47
CA LEU A 38 -10.55 9.35 -2.19
C LEU A 38 -9.50 8.71 -1.26
N VAL A 39 -9.29 9.28 -0.08
CA VAL A 39 -8.38 8.71 0.92
C VAL A 39 -8.89 7.35 1.41
N ASN A 40 -10.20 7.21 1.66
CA ASN A 40 -10.78 5.93 2.07
C ASN A 40 -10.73 4.89 0.95
N GLU A 41 -11.06 5.26 -0.29
CA GLU A 41 -10.96 4.35 -1.44
C GLU A 41 -9.51 3.88 -1.67
N THR A 42 -8.54 4.78 -1.55
CA THR A 42 -7.12 4.45 -1.65
C THR A 42 -6.70 3.48 -0.54
N LYS A 43 -7.15 3.71 0.69
CA LYS A 43 -6.90 2.83 1.84
C LYS A 43 -7.50 1.44 1.62
N ASP A 44 -8.76 1.36 1.21
CA ASP A 44 -9.46 0.10 0.94
C ASP A 44 -8.79 -0.68 -0.18
N ALA A 45 -8.33 -0.02 -1.24
CA ALA A 45 -7.57 -0.67 -2.31
C ALA A 45 -6.27 -1.30 -1.80
N ILE A 46 -5.49 -0.58 -0.97
CA ILE A 46 -4.25 -1.09 -0.37
C ILE A 46 -4.55 -2.32 0.51
N ILE A 47 -5.55 -2.23 1.38
CA ILE A 47 -5.93 -3.33 2.29
C ILE A 47 -6.43 -4.53 1.49
N HIS A 48 -7.26 -4.31 0.47
CA HIS A 48 -7.76 -5.36 -0.39
C HIS A 48 -6.62 -6.09 -1.09
N THR A 49 -5.68 -5.37 -1.71
CA THR A 49 -4.51 -5.99 -2.33
C THR A 49 -3.62 -6.70 -1.32
N ALA A 50 -3.44 -6.15 -0.12
CA ALA A 50 -2.69 -6.80 0.95
C ALA A 50 -3.32 -8.14 1.34
N ARG A 51 -4.64 -8.18 1.54
CA ARG A 51 -5.38 -9.42 1.82
C ARG A 51 -5.24 -10.44 0.70
N LEU A 52 -5.33 -10.01 -0.56
CA LEU A 52 -5.10 -10.89 -1.72
C LEU A 52 -3.67 -11.45 -1.76
N ASN A 53 -2.69 -10.69 -1.28
CA ASN A 53 -1.30 -11.13 -1.16
C ASN A 53 -1.05 -12.00 0.09
N GLY A 54 -2.10 -12.40 0.81
CA GLY A 54 -1.98 -13.26 1.99
C GLY A 54 -1.59 -12.52 3.26
N PHE A 55 -1.60 -11.18 3.27
CA PHE A 55 -1.58 -10.37 4.50
C PHE A 55 -2.97 -10.33 5.14
N ASP A 56 -3.64 -11.48 5.21
CA ASP A 56 -4.85 -11.63 6.01
C ASP A 56 -4.42 -11.94 7.45
N GLU A 57 -4.94 -11.18 8.41
CA GLU A 57 -4.68 -11.33 9.84
C GLU A 57 -5.36 -12.61 10.40
N LYS A 58 -5.22 -13.74 9.71
CA LYS A 58 -5.68 -15.08 10.11
C LYS A 58 -4.52 -16.07 10.15
N LYS A 59 -3.55 -15.79 11.02
CA LYS A 59 -2.72 -16.86 11.59
C LYS A 59 -2.26 -16.52 13.00
N ARG A 60 -3.20 -16.59 13.94
CA ARG A 60 -2.90 -17.10 15.27
C ARG A 60 -3.88 -18.26 15.51
N SER A 61 -3.30 -19.46 15.59
CA SER A 61 -3.93 -20.73 15.94
C SER A 61 -4.79 -20.64 17.19
#